data_AF-A0A2H6KFE1-F1
#
_entry.id   AF-A0A2H6KFE1-F1
#
_cell.length_a   1.000
_cell.length_b   1.000
_cell.length_c   1.000
_cell.angle_alpha   90.00
_cell.angle_beta   90.00
_cell.angle_gamma   90.00
#
_symmetry.space_group_name_H-M   'P 1'
#
loop_
_entity.id
_entity.type
_entity.pdbx_description
1 polymer ?
#
loop_
_entity_poly.entity_id
_entity_poly.type
_entity_poly.pdbx_seq_one_letter_code
_entity_poly.pdbx_strand_id
1 'polypeptide(L)'
;MKAPAGGDKKRDLSKCVSTCPDKDGADDRRTDKLEQMKEWKSRFDEFVSYTHTVLNDVLGDTRSDATSELNSRPVNSPSGNGGSRCSPQQRTLGADPPSIQSSSQTAQKIDGGPKCACKSPNITNVDKVAYHALTEPPRNVKECMDWLIALKGKDGEKNMAALGAAVHKFLADKPVGYTKVPALEKVKHITKQFLYKSGIWNIWPAKRIMSRFNIRMFKEFCWFTKFFTFYKSDYENIIQTKGLTAKDIADKLGDVVSGCERFLKHIKNPGQYKSAYCPEATWDASFAKNPEACAVILVGIGPMFYAGLESLLLEFEVLYITGLSHYCFDNIHMMVKALGFKEPECRSSPSIVDVNRALSRLDDHELYTIYDLSGFWAFY
;
A
#
# COMPACT_ATOMS: atom_id res chain seq x y z
N MET A 1 -55.70 54.35 -2.37
CA MET A 1 -55.41 52.94 -2.04
C MET A 1 -55.17 52.86 -0.54
N LYS A 2 -56.06 52.17 0.18
CA LYS A 2 -56.05 52.04 1.65
C LYS A 2 -55.19 50.84 2.05
N ALA A 3 -54.26 51.04 2.97
CA ALA A 3 -53.61 49.98 3.71
C ALA A 3 -54.51 49.50 4.86
N PRO A 4 -54.44 48.22 5.27
CA PRO A 4 -54.80 47.82 6.61
C PRO A 4 -53.57 47.42 7.44
N ALA A 5 -53.68 47.77 8.71
CA ALA A 5 -52.75 47.51 9.79
C ALA A 5 -53.01 46.16 10.47
N GLY A 6 -51.98 45.67 11.16
CA GLY A 6 -52.10 45.09 12.50
C GLY A 6 -52.43 43.61 12.61
N GLY A 7 -51.55 42.86 13.29
CA GLY A 7 -51.86 41.51 13.73
C GLY A 7 -50.68 40.74 14.33
N ASP A 8 -50.10 41.25 15.42
CA ASP A 8 -49.21 40.48 16.29
C ASP A 8 -49.93 39.23 16.83
N LYS A 9 -49.35 38.05 16.60
CA LYS A 9 -49.69 36.82 17.32
C LYS A 9 -48.42 36.19 17.89
N LYS A 10 -48.22 36.43 19.19
CA LYS A 10 -47.48 35.54 20.09
C LYS A 10 -47.94 34.09 19.85
N ARG A 11 -47.00 33.19 19.59
CA ARG A 11 -47.22 31.75 19.73
C ARG A 11 -46.23 31.18 20.73
N ASP A 12 -46.81 30.35 21.59
CA ASP A 12 -46.25 29.70 22.75
C ASP A 12 -44.99 28.89 22.48
N LEU A 13 -44.01 29.10 23.35
CA LEU A 13 -42.95 28.16 23.66
C LEU A 13 -43.54 27.04 24.53
N SER A 14 -43.95 25.93 23.91
CA SER A 14 -44.24 24.70 24.65
C SER A 14 -43.63 23.48 23.96
N LYS A 15 -42.60 22.93 24.63
CA LYS A 15 -42.26 21.49 24.73
C LYS A 15 -42.44 20.62 23.48
N CYS A 16 -41.33 20.37 22.79
CA CYS A 16 -41.04 19.04 22.22
C CYS A 16 -39.63 18.64 22.65
N VAL A 17 -39.54 17.95 23.77
CA VAL A 17 -38.38 17.11 24.11
C VAL A 17 -38.51 15.87 23.23
N SER A 18 -37.80 15.85 22.12
CA SER A 18 -37.62 14.64 21.30
C SER A 18 -36.35 13.94 21.78
N THR A 19 -36.51 12.96 22.65
CA THR A 19 -35.49 11.95 22.90
C THR A 19 -35.48 10.98 21.73
N CYS A 20 -34.62 11.23 20.73
CA CYS A 20 -34.25 10.20 19.77
C CYS A 20 -33.19 9.29 20.40
N PRO A 21 -33.38 7.97 20.44
CA PRO A 21 -32.32 7.06 20.83
C PRO A 21 -31.36 6.90 19.65
N ASP A 22 -30.10 7.26 19.87
CA ASP A 22 -28.97 6.89 19.01
C ASP A 22 -28.81 5.36 19.04
N LYS A 23 -29.45 4.68 18.10
CA LYS A 23 -29.13 3.30 17.76
C LYS A 23 -29.17 3.11 16.25
N ASP A 24 -28.04 2.56 15.78
CA ASP A 24 -27.93 1.69 14.60
C ASP A 24 -27.70 2.35 13.23
N GLY A 25 -26.63 3.15 13.11
CA GLY A 25 -25.97 3.42 11.81
C GLY A 25 -24.91 2.37 11.42
N ALA A 26 -24.81 1.26 12.15
CA ALA A 26 -23.80 0.22 11.90
C ALA A 26 -24.30 -0.91 10.98
N ASP A 27 -25.61 -1.16 10.95
CA ASP A 27 -26.21 -2.25 10.16
C ASP A 27 -26.42 -1.84 8.70
N ASP A 28 -26.87 -0.61 8.45
CA ASP A 28 -26.96 -0.05 7.09
C ASP A 28 -25.61 -0.06 6.36
N ARG A 29 -24.51 0.20 7.09
CA ARG A 29 -23.15 0.18 6.54
C ARG A 29 -22.66 -1.22 6.18
N ARG A 30 -23.21 -2.28 6.79
CA ARG A 30 -22.87 -3.68 6.48
C ARG A 30 -23.61 -4.18 5.25
N THR A 31 -24.88 -3.77 5.10
CA THR A 31 -25.70 -4.15 3.95
C THR A 31 -25.14 -3.55 2.66
N ASP A 32 -24.73 -2.29 2.67
CA ASP A 32 -24.09 -1.62 1.53
C ASP A 32 -22.78 -2.30 1.10
N LYS A 33 -21.92 -2.69 2.06
CA LYS A 33 -20.70 -3.44 1.75
C LYS A 33 -21.00 -4.81 1.14
N LEU A 34 -22.05 -5.51 1.59
CA LEU A 34 -22.43 -6.81 1.04
C LEU A 34 -22.96 -6.70 -0.39
N GLU A 35 -23.70 -5.64 -0.71
CA GLU A 35 -24.16 -5.37 -2.08
C GLU A 35 -23.00 -5.01 -3.00
N GLN A 36 -22.10 -4.13 -2.58
CA GLN A 36 -20.89 -3.78 -3.34
C GLN A 36 -20.01 -5.01 -3.60
N MET A 37 -19.89 -5.92 -2.62
CA MET A 37 -19.11 -7.14 -2.77
C MET A 37 -19.78 -8.18 -3.69
N LYS A 38 -21.12 -8.26 -3.68
CA LYS A 38 -21.89 -9.08 -4.64
C LYS A 38 -21.75 -8.54 -6.06
N GLU A 39 -21.84 -7.23 -6.22
CA GLU A 39 -21.64 -6.57 -7.50
C GLU A 39 -20.22 -6.79 -8.01
N TRP A 40 -19.21 -6.63 -7.14
CA TRP A 40 -17.82 -6.91 -7.47
C TRP A 40 -17.62 -8.36 -7.90
N LYS A 41 -18.15 -9.33 -7.14
CA LYS A 41 -18.06 -10.75 -7.48
C LYS A 41 -18.73 -11.04 -8.82
N SER A 42 -19.92 -10.49 -9.07
CA SER A 42 -20.62 -10.64 -10.35
C SER A 42 -19.79 -10.12 -11.52
N ARG A 43 -19.19 -8.93 -11.37
CA ARG A 43 -18.33 -8.33 -12.40
C ARG A 43 -17.04 -9.12 -12.60
N PHE A 44 -16.51 -9.71 -11.54
CA PHE A 44 -15.34 -10.59 -11.61
C PHE A 44 -15.68 -11.90 -12.36
N ASP A 45 -16.79 -12.54 -12.02
CA ASP A 45 -17.25 -13.77 -12.68
C ASP A 45 -17.56 -13.52 -14.17
N GLU A 46 -18.17 -12.38 -14.50
CA GLU A 46 -18.39 -11.93 -15.88
C GLU A 46 -17.07 -11.73 -16.64
N PHE A 47 -16.09 -11.08 -16.00
CA PHE A 47 -14.76 -10.89 -16.57
C PHE A 47 -14.04 -12.23 -16.83
N VAL A 48 -14.10 -13.18 -15.89
CA VAL A 48 -13.51 -14.51 -16.05
C VAL A 48 -14.19 -15.26 -17.20
N SER A 49 -15.51 -15.16 -17.33
CA SER A 49 -16.27 -15.74 -18.45
C SER A 49 -15.85 -15.14 -19.79
N TYR A 50 -15.78 -13.81 -19.89
CA TYR A 50 -15.41 -13.11 -21.11
C TYR A 50 -13.98 -13.43 -21.55
N THR A 51 -13.04 -13.47 -20.61
CA THR A 51 -11.64 -13.83 -20.89
C THR A 51 -11.51 -15.28 -21.35
N HIS A 52 -12.28 -16.22 -20.78
CA HIS A 52 -12.35 -17.59 -21.29
C HIS A 52 -12.88 -17.66 -22.72
N THR A 53 -13.92 -16.90 -23.06
CA THR A 53 -14.46 -16.86 -24.43
C THR A 53 -13.43 -16.33 -25.42
N VAL A 54 -12.76 -15.22 -25.11
CA VAL A 54 -11.73 -14.64 -25.98
C VAL A 54 -10.51 -15.58 -26.12
N LEU A 55 -10.07 -16.22 -25.04
CA LEU A 55 -9.00 -17.22 -25.10
C LEU A 55 -9.40 -18.43 -25.95
N ASN A 56 -10.65 -18.89 -25.85
CA ASN A 56 -11.15 -20.01 -26.63
C ASN A 56 -11.32 -19.67 -28.12
N ASP A 57 -11.72 -18.45 -28.47
CA ASP A 57 -11.82 -18.01 -29.87
C ASP A 57 -10.42 -17.87 -30.50
N VAL A 58 -9.46 -17.27 -29.78
CA VAL A 58 -8.08 -17.08 -30.25
C VAL A 58 -7.32 -18.42 -30.37
N LEU A 59 -7.54 -19.34 -29.44
CA LEU A 59 -6.92 -20.68 -29.46
C LEU A 59 -7.69 -21.68 -30.33
N GLY A 60 -8.98 -21.44 -30.59
CA GLY A 60 -9.82 -22.24 -31.47
C GLY A 60 -9.42 -22.08 -32.94
N ASP A 61 -9.05 -20.86 -33.35
CA ASP A 61 -8.59 -20.57 -34.71
C ASP A 61 -7.18 -21.11 -35.03
N THR A 62 -6.39 -21.49 -34.02
CA THR A 62 -5.03 -22.03 -34.24
C THR A 62 -4.97 -23.56 -34.39
N ARG A 63 -6.12 -24.26 -34.44
CA ARG A 63 -6.15 -25.73 -34.48
C ARG A 63 -6.82 -26.37 -35.70
N SER A 64 -7.03 -25.62 -36.78
CA SER A 64 -7.28 -26.19 -38.11
C SER A 64 -5.98 -26.12 -38.90
N ASP A 65 -5.49 -27.27 -39.37
CA ASP A 65 -4.54 -27.41 -40.52
C ASP A 65 -3.22 -28.13 -40.23
N ALA A 66 -3.04 -28.78 -39.08
CA ALA A 66 -1.88 -29.66 -38.89
C ALA A 66 -2.23 -30.93 -38.12
N THR A 67 -2.92 -31.88 -38.78
CA THR A 67 -2.67 -33.32 -38.63
C THR A 67 -3.55 -34.12 -39.59
N SER A 68 -3.07 -34.30 -40.81
CA SER A 68 -3.52 -35.39 -41.67
C SER A 68 -2.32 -35.95 -42.40
N GLU A 69 -1.44 -36.62 -41.65
CA GLU A 69 -0.57 -37.70 -42.14
C GLU A 69 0.27 -38.21 -40.96
N LEU A 70 -0.08 -39.41 -40.46
CA LEU A 70 0.83 -40.55 -40.33
C LEU A 70 0.14 -41.64 -39.52
N ASN A 71 -0.39 -42.59 -40.28
CA ASN A 71 -0.81 -43.88 -39.78
C ASN A 71 0.41 -44.76 -39.45
N SER A 72 0.18 -45.66 -38.50
CA SER A 72 0.79 -46.99 -38.33
C SER A 72 2.24 -47.10 -37.85
N ARG A 73 2.40 -47.50 -36.57
CA ARG A 73 2.83 -48.87 -36.20
C ARG A 73 2.67 -49.14 -34.69
N PRO A 74 2.32 -50.37 -34.29
CA PRO A 74 2.32 -50.79 -32.89
C PRO A 74 3.71 -51.32 -32.50
N VAL A 75 4.05 -51.35 -31.21
CA VAL A 75 4.86 -52.40 -30.53
C VAL A 75 5.26 -51.99 -29.10
N ASN A 76 4.81 -52.83 -28.16
CA ASN A 76 5.42 -53.32 -26.91
C ASN A 76 5.90 -52.35 -25.78
N SER A 77 5.28 -52.54 -24.60
CA SER A 77 5.84 -52.29 -23.26
C SER A 77 7.10 -53.14 -23.00
N PRO A 78 7.97 -52.81 -22.03
CA PRO A 78 7.69 -53.15 -20.62
C PRO A 78 8.24 -52.21 -19.53
N SER A 79 7.53 -52.24 -18.40
CA SER A 79 8.01 -52.36 -17.01
C SER A 79 9.53 -52.25 -16.76
N GLY A 80 9.92 -51.30 -15.90
CA GLY A 80 11.26 -51.20 -15.33
C GLY A 80 11.20 -50.74 -13.87
N ASN A 81 11.31 -51.70 -12.96
CA ASN A 81 11.49 -51.55 -11.51
C ASN A 81 12.96 -51.21 -11.20
N GLY A 82 13.19 -50.31 -10.23
CA GLY A 82 14.47 -50.14 -9.54
C GLY A 82 14.39 -48.92 -8.61
N GLY A 83 14.59 -48.96 -7.29
CA GLY A 83 15.22 -49.96 -6.44
C GLY A 83 16.50 -49.40 -5.80
N SER A 84 16.52 -49.34 -4.46
CA SER A 84 17.71 -49.27 -3.58
C SER A 84 18.33 -47.87 -3.36
N ARG A 85 18.41 -47.25 -2.17
CA ARG A 85 18.85 -47.55 -0.77
C ARG A 85 20.14 -46.76 -0.44
N CYS A 86 20.25 -46.42 0.85
CA CYS A 86 21.45 -46.14 1.66
C CYS A 86 21.91 -44.69 1.89
N SER A 87 21.57 -44.19 3.08
CA SER A 87 22.40 -43.36 4.01
C SER A 87 23.71 -44.11 4.41
N PRO A 88 24.64 -43.61 5.29
CA PRO A 88 24.57 -42.48 6.22
C PRO A 88 25.87 -41.66 6.49
N GLN A 89 25.71 -40.63 7.33
CA GLN A 89 26.62 -40.12 8.38
C GLN A 89 28.14 -40.00 8.15
N GLN A 90 28.67 -38.81 8.46
CA GLN A 90 29.85 -38.70 9.35
C GLN A 90 29.90 -37.37 10.11
N ARG A 91 30.22 -37.48 11.40
CA ARG A 91 30.52 -36.44 12.40
C ARG A 91 32.03 -36.16 12.41
N THR A 92 32.43 -34.93 12.77
CA THR A 92 33.57 -34.58 13.67
C THR A 92 33.52 -33.05 13.90
N LEU A 93 33.28 -32.53 15.10
CA LEU A 93 34.14 -32.36 16.29
C LEU A 93 35.39 -31.47 16.09
N GLY A 94 35.42 -30.35 16.82
CA GLY A 94 36.61 -29.86 17.54
C GLY A 94 37.29 -28.60 17.02
N ALA A 95 37.18 -27.49 17.77
CA ALA A 95 38.31 -26.81 18.45
C ALA A 95 38.06 -25.29 18.66
N ASP A 96 38.50 -24.86 19.85
CA ASP A 96 38.33 -23.57 20.55
C ASP A 96 39.25 -22.40 20.06
N PRO A 97 39.09 -21.17 20.61
CA PRO A 97 39.51 -19.90 20.01
C PRO A 97 40.80 -19.30 20.61
N PRO A 98 41.23 -18.13 20.13
CA PRO A 98 41.89 -17.12 20.99
C PRO A 98 41.23 -15.74 20.81
N SER A 99 40.88 -15.04 21.89
CA SER A 99 41.72 -14.23 22.79
C SER A 99 41.83 -12.76 22.38
N ILE A 100 41.62 -11.93 23.40
CA ILE A 100 41.43 -10.49 23.44
C ILE A 100 42.77 -9.77 23.32
N GLN A 101 42.81 -8.66 22.56
CA GLN A 101 43.74 -7.56 22.86
C GLN A 101 43.02 -6.22 22.86
N SER A 102 43.09 -5.59 24.03
CA SER A 102 42.76 -4.20 24.32
C SER A 102 43.94 -3.31 23.95
N SER A 103 43.70 -2.12 23.40
CA SER A 103 44.68 -1.03 23.51
C SER A 103 44.01 0.35 23.52
N SER A 104 44.58 1.18 24.38
CA SER A 104 44.12 2.43 24.97
C SER A 104 44.13 3.66 24.05
N GLN A 105 43.13 4.53 24.29
CA GLN A 105 43.17 5.99 24.49
C GLN A 105 44.34 6.83 23.92
N THR A 106 44.01 7.95 23.24
CA THR A 106 44.58 9.30 23.49
C THR A 106 43.62 10.41 23.00
N ALA A 107 43.74 11.58 23.61
CA ALA A 107 42.77 12.65 23.84
C ALA A 107 42.45 13.64 22.70
N GLN A 108 41.23 14.20 22.86
CA GLN A 108 40.71 15.56 22.63
C GLN A 108 41.47 16.57 21.73
N LYS A 109 40.70 17.16 20.81
CA LYS A 109 40.76 18.59 20.49
C LYS A 109 39.34 19.11 20.30
N ILE A 110 38.90 20.02 21.19
CA ILE A 110 37.62 20.73 21.12
C ILE A 110 37.84 21.97 20.26
N ASP A 111 37.02 22.13 19.21
CA ASP A 111 36.77 23.42 18.56
C ASP A 111 35.34 23.45 18.03
N GLY A 112 34.61 24.50 18.45
CA GLY A 112 33.16 24.60 18.51
C GLY A 112 32.44 24.91 17.20
N GLY A 113 31.19 24.45 17.16
CA GLY A 113 30.21 24.55 16.07
C GLY A 113 29.43 23.23 16.00
N PRO A 114 28.10 23.21 15.76
CA PRO A 114 27.34 21.96 15.72
C PRO A 114 27.73 21.15 14.46
N LYS A 115 28.84 20.43 14.56
CA LYS A 115 29.28 19.42 13.61
C LYS A 115 28.44 18.17 13.87
N CYS A 116 27.38 17.97 13.10
CA CYS A 116 26.85 16.63 12.86
C CYS A 116 27.88 15.86 12.02
N ALA A 117 28.92 15.36 12.70
CA ALA A 117 29.90 14.45 12.13
C ALA A 117 29.46 13.02 12.41
N CYS A 118 28.63 12.46 11.53
CA CYS A 118 28.48 11.01 11.42
C CYS A 118 28.78 10.64 9.97
N LYS A 119 29.98 10.11 9.78
CA LYS A 119 30.37 9.37 8.57
C LYS A 119 29.33 8.28 8.31
N SER A 120 28.91 8.16 7.05
CA SER A 120 28.14 7.01 6.58
C SER A 120 28.89 5.71 6.95
N PRO A 121 28.30 4.79 7.76
CA PRO A 121 29.02 3.60 8.17
C PRO A 121 28.99 2.53 7.07
N ASN A 122 30.16 1.92 6.88
CA ASN A 122 30.35 0.72 6.09
C ASN A 122 29.43 -0.41 6.58
N ILE A 123 28.65 -0.98 5.66
CA ILE A 123 27.63 -2.00 5.88
C ILE A 123 28.32 -3.33 6.24
N THR A 124 28.43 -3.66 7.52
CA THR A 124 28.72 -5.04 7.95
C THR A 124 28.05 -5.49 9.26
N ASN A 125 27.30 -4.63 9.95
CA ASN A 125 26.40 -5.04 11.03
C ASN A 125 25.06 -4.31 10.90
N VAL A 126 24.01 -5.03 10.51
CA VAL A 126 22.66 -4.49 10.27
C VAL A 126 21.88 -4.48 11.58
N ASP A 127 22.36 -3.74 12.57
CA ASP A 127 21.40 -3.06 13.43
C ASP A 127 20.68 -2.07 12.51
N LYS A 128 19.38 -2.28 12.28
CA LYS A 128 18.59 -1.49 11.35
C LYS A 128 18.64 -0.02 11.78
N VAL A 129 19.51 0.76 11.16
CA VAL A 129 19.69 2.19 11.45
C VAL A 129 18.40 2.89 11.04
N ALA A 130 17.76 3.57 11.99
CA ALA A 130 16.60 4.41 11.70
C ALA A 130 17.03 5.58 10.80
N TYR A 131 16.19 5.92 9.82
CA TYR A 131 16.40 7.06 8.95
C TYR A 131 16.35 8.36 9.74
N HIS A 132 17.28 9.27 9.44
CA HIS A 132 17.41 10.55 10.14
C HIS A 132 16.65 11.70 9.48
N ALA A 133 16.14 11.49 8.26
CA ALA A 133 15.40 12.49 7.52
C ALA A 133 14.23 11.86 6.75
N LEU A 134 13.12 12.60 6.67
CA LEU A 134 11.95 12.17 5.88
C LEU A 134 12.22 12.23 4.37
N THR A 135 13.33 12.85 3.94
CA THR A 135 13.76 12.85 2.54
C THR A 135 14.24 11.47 2.07
N GLU A 136 14.51 10.56 2.99
CA GLU A 136 14.82 9.16 2.67
C GLU A 136 13.51 8.42 2.36
N PRO A 137 13.30 7.92 1.13
CA PRO A 137 12.04 7.30 0.76
C PRO A 137 11.87 5.90 1.38
N PRO A 138 10.65 5.56 1.84
CA PRO A 138 10.29 4.21 2.26
C PRO A 138 10.63 3.11 1.24
N ARG A 139 10.98 1.92 1.74
CA ARG A 139 11.30 0.74 0.90
C ARG A 139 10.30 -0.42 1.01
N ASN A 140 9.32 -0.30 1.88
CA ASN A 140 8.23 -1.26 2.08
C ASN A 140 7.04 -0.56 2.75
N VAL A 141 5.90 -1.25 2.87
CA VAL A 141 4.66 -0.70 3.44
C VAL A 141 4.80 -0.29 4.90
N LYS A 142 5.51 -1.06 5.73
CA LYS A 142 5.81 -0.66 7.12
C LYS A 142 6.53 0.69 7.14
N GLU A 143 7.54 0.87 6.29
CA GLU A 143 8.28 2.14 6.19
C GLU A 143 7.40 3.28 5.68
N CYS A 144 6.41 3.02 4.81
CA CYS A 144 5.44 4.04 4.41
C CYS A 144 4.60 4.53 5.60
N MET A 145 4.11 3.60 6.43
CA MET A 145 3.35 3.94 7.63
C MET A 145 4.21 4.72 8.63
N ASP A 146 5.44 4.26 8.88
CA ASP A 146 6.38 4.94 9.76
C ASP A 146 6.68 6.37 9.26
N TRP A 147 6.87 6.54 7.95
CA TRP A 147 7.12 7.84 7.33
C TRP A 147 5.94 8.79 7.49
N LEU A 148 4.71 8.33 7.24
CA LEU A 148 3.49 9.13 7.38
C LEU A 148 3.27 9.58 8.83
N ILE A 149 3.52 8.70 9.80
CA ILE A 149 3.38 9.01 11.23
C ILE A 149 4.48 9.98 11.70
N ALA A 150 5.73 9.78 11.26
CA ALA A 150 6.82 10.71 11.56
C ALA A 150 6.57 12.09 10.93
N LEU A 151 6.02 12.11 9.72
CA LEU A 151 5.65 13.34 9.02
C LEU A 151 4.53 14.12 9.72
N LYS A 152 3.51 13.43 10.24
CA LYS A 152 2.49 14.06 11.11
C LYS A 152 3.14 14.75 12.29
N GLY A 153 4.07 14.09 12.98
CA GLY A 153 4.83 14.68 14.08
C GLY A 153 3.93 15.24 15.19
N LYS A 154 4.41 16.26 15.90
CA LYS A 154 3.67 16.88 17.02
C LYS A 154 2.57 17.85 16.56
N ASP A 155 2.80 18.55 15.45
CA ASP A 155 1.88 19.53 14.89
C ASP A 155 1.18 18.95 13.64
N GLY A 156 0.35 17.94 13.90
CA GLY A 156 -0.26 17.12 12.85
C GLY A 156 -1.11 17.93 11.87
N GLU A 157 -1.91 18.87 12.36
CA GLU A 157 -2.79 19.69 11.52
C GLU A 157 -1.99 20.56 10.56
N LYS A 158 -0.99 21.29 11.08
CA LYS A 158 -0.13 22.15 10.26
C LYS A 158 0.66 21.34 9.23
N ASN A 159 1.24 20.20 9.64
CA ASN A 159 2.05 19.36 8.76
C ASN A 159 1.21 18.70 7.66
N MET A 160 -0.01 18.23 7.99
CA MET A 160 -0.94 17.69 6.99
C MET A 160 -1.41 18.77 6.03
N ALA A 161 -1.72 19.98 6.51
CA ALA A 161 -2.09 21.10 5.65
C ALA A 161 -0.95 21.47 4.68
N ALA A 162 0.30 21.51 5.16
CA ALA A 162 1.46 21.79 4.33
C ALA A 162 1.72 20.68 3.30
N LEU A 163 1.54 19.40 3.68
CA LEU A 163 1.60 18.27 2.76
C LEU A 163 0.50 18.34 1.69
N GLY A 164 -0.75 18.58 2.09
CA GLY A 164 -1.88 18.71 1.18
C GLY A 164 -1.69 19.83 0.16
N ALA A 165 -1.18 20.98 0.60
CA ALA A 165 -0.81 22.09 -0.28
C ALA A 165 0.31 21.72 -1.26
N ALA A 166 1.35 21.03 -0.78
CA ALA A 166 2.45 20.59 -1.64
C ALA A 166 1.99 19.57 -2.70
N VAL A 167 1.17 18.60 -2.31
CA VAL A 167 0.62 17.56 -3.21
C VAL A 167 -0.33 18.18 -4.23
N HIS A 168 -1.25 19.05 -3.79
CA HIS A 168 -2.14 19.78 -4.69
C HIS A 168 -1.34 20.55 -5.74
N LYS A 169 -0.36 21.37 -5.30
CA LYS A 169 0.48 22.14 -6.21
C LYS A 169 1.30 21.24 -7.16
N PHE A 170 1.77 20.10 -6.67
CA PHE A 170 2.53 19.16 -7.48
C PHE A 170 1.67 18.50 -8.58
N LEU A 171 0.40 18.18 -8.30
CA LEU A 171 -0.47 17.42 -9.20
C LEU A 171 -1.42 18.26 -10.06
N ALA A 172 -1.89 19.42 -9.57
CA ALA A 172 -2.99 20.18 -10.18
C ALA A 172 -2.73 20.55 -11.65
N ASP A 173 -1.52 20.94 -11.99
CA ASP A 173 -1.15 21.43 -13.33
C ASP A 173 -0.49 20.36 -14.21
N LYS A 174 -0.44 19.09 -13.76
CA LYS A 174 0.16 18.03 -14.58
C LYS A 174 -0.78 17.70 -15.75
N PRO A 175 -0.26 17.45 -16.96
CA PRO A 175 -1.06 17.03 -18.10
C PRO A 175 -1.29 15.52 -18.10
N VAL A 176 -2.43 15.07 -18.62
CA VAL A 176 -2.69 13.64 -18.83
C VAL A 176 -1.71 13.05 -19.83
N GLY A 177 -1.20 11.87 -19.48
CA GLY A 177 -0.15 11.16 -20.20
C GLY A 177 1.11 11.06 -19.35
N TYR A 178 2.27 11.21 -19.99
CA TYR A 178 3.56 10.96 -19.34
C TYR A 178 4.34 12.24 -19.13
N THR A 179 4.59 12.56 -17.86
CA THR A 179 5.48 13.62 -17.39
C THR A 179 6.65 12.99 -16.64
N LYS A 180 7.88 13.28 -17.05
CA LYS A 180 9.07 12.78 -16.37
C LYS A 180 9.52 13.75 -15.27
N VAL A 181 9.48 13.30 -14.02
CA VAL A 181 10.03 14.04 -12.88
C VAL A 181 11.23 13.27 -12.32
N PRO A 182 12.49 13.73 -12.53
CA PRO A 182 13.68 12.93 -12.20
C PRO A 182 13.75 12.44 -10.75
N ALA A 183 13.30 13.24 -9.78
CA ALA A 183 13.25 12.84 -8.39
C ALA A 183 12.19 11.74 -8.13
N LEU A 184 11.03 11.83 -8.78
CA LEU A 184 9.97 10.83 -8.70
C LEU A 184 10.42 9.50 -9.31
N GLU A 185 11.18 9.51 -10.41
CA GLU A 185 11.68 8.28 -11.03
C GLU A 185 12.59 7.46 -10.09
N LYS A 186 13.33 8.13 -9.19
CA LYS A 186 14.14 7.44 -8.16
C LYS A 186 13.25 6.72 -7.14
N VAL A 187 12.18 7.37 -6.68
CA VAL A 187 11.23 6.77 -5.73
C VAL A 187 10.42 5.66 -6.40
N LYS A 188 9.97 5.86 -7.65
CA LYS A 188 9.34 4.86 -8.51
C LYS A 188 10.18 3.59 -8.62
N HIS A 189 11.49 3.74 -8.79
CA HIS A 189 12.38 2.58 -8.86
C HIS A 189 12.36 1.76 -7.56
N ILE A 190 12.35 2.41 -6.39
CA ILE A 190 12.24 1.75 -5.07
C ILE A 190 10.91 1.02 -4.95
N THR A 191 9.81 1.69 -5.28
CA THR A 191 8.46 1.11 -5.31
C THR A 191 8.40 -0.12 -6.23
N LYS A 192 8.98 -0.04 -7.43
CA LYS A 192 9.05 -1.18 -8.37
C LYS A 192 9.85 -2.34 -7.79
N GLN A 193 10.98 -2.08 -7.14
CA GLN A 193 11.76 -3.14 -6.48
C GLN A 193 10.98 -3.84 -5.36
N PHE A 194 10.25 -3.07 -4.53
CA PHE A 194 9.41 -3.65 -3.49
C PHE A 194 8.33 -4.56 -4.09
N LEU A 195 7.59 -4.07 -5.09
CA LEU A 195 6.49 -4.81 -5.70
C LEU A 195 6.98 -6.12 -6.35
N TYR A 196 8.22 -6.16 -6.84
CA TYR A 196 8.82 -7.37 -7.39
C TYR A 196 9.33 -8.35 -6.32
N LYS A 197 10.00 -7.84 -5.27
CA LYS A 197 10.73 -8.67 -4.28
C LYS A 197 9.89 -9.13 -3.09
N SER A 198 8.79 -8.45 -2.79
CA SER A 198 8.02 -8.69 -1.57
C SER A 198 7.28 -10.02 -1.56
N GLY A 199 7.25 -10.79 -2.65
CA GLY A 199 6.47 -12.04 -2.71
C GLY A 199 4.97 -11.82 -2.91
N ILE A 200 4.49 -10.56 -2.90
CA ILE A 200 3.10 -10.21 -3.23
C ILE A 200 2.90 -9.98 -4.74
N TRP A 201 3.97 -10.07 -5.55
CA TRP A 201 3.95 -9.69 -6.98
C TRP A 201 2.93 -10.48 -7.82
N ASN A 202 2.61 -11.70 -7.41
CA ASN A 202 1.64 -12.57 -8.07
C ASN A 202 0.18 -12.27 -7.69
N ILE A 203 -0.03 -11.47 -6.65
CA ILE A 203 -1.38 -11.09 -6.19
C ILE A 203 -1.90 -9.98 -7.11
N TRP A 204 -3.20 -10.03 -7.41
CA TRP A 204 -3.82 -9.17 -8.42
C TRP A 204 -3.52 -7.66 -8.26
N PRO A 205 -3.60 -7.03 -7.06
CA PRO A 205 -3.31 -5.60 -6.92
C PRO A 205 -1.87 -5.26 -7.27
N ALA A 206 -0.89 -6.02 -6.79
CA ALA A 206 0.52 -5.78 -7.07
C ALA A 206 0.86 -6.01 -8.55
N LYS A 207 0.31 -7.06 -9.17
CA LYS A 207 0.46 -7.33 -10.60
C LYS A 207 -0.12 -6.19 -11.45
N ARG A 208 -1.30 -5.68 -11.06
CA ARG A 208 -1.95 -4.54 -11.71
C ARG A 208 -1.15 -3.26 -11.57
N ILE A 209 -0.60 -2.96 -10.39
CA ILE A 209 0.27 -1.80 -10.23
C ILE A 209 1.55 -1.98 -11.04
N MET A 210 2.16 -3.17 -11.02
CA MET A 210 3.39 -3.46 -11.76
C MET A 210 3.22 -3.29 -13.27
N SER A 211 2.08 -3.68 -13.86
CA SER A 211 1.86 -3.51 -15.29
C SER A 211 1.92 -2.05 -15.71
N ARG A 212 1.47 -1.11 -14.86
CA ARG A 212 1.53 0.34 -15.11
C ARG A 212 2.94 0.91 -15.10
N PHE A 213 3.88 0.27 -14.41
CA PHE A 213 5.29 0.67 -14.50
C PHE A 213 5.93 0.30 -15.85
N ASN A 214 5.31 -0.61 -16.61
CA ASN A 214 5.85 -1.14 -17.86
C ASN A 214 5.06 -0.66 -19.09
N ILE A 215 3.76 -0.37 -18.93
CA ILE A 215 2.89 0.11 -19.99
C ILE A 215 2.75 1.62 -19.84
N ARG A 216 3.25 2.38 -20.82
CA ARG A 216 3.06 3.83 -20.86
C ARG A 216 1.60 4.14 -21.12
N MET A 217 1.01 5.04 -20.33
CA MET A 217 -0.30 5.61 -20.62
C MET A 217 -0.31 6.29 -22.00
N PHE A 218 -1.08 5.76 -22.94
CA PHE A 218 -1.32 6.41 -24.23
C PHE A 218 -2.29 7.58 -24.04
N LYS A 219 -1.95 8.76 -24.57
CA LYS A 219 -2.80 9.96 -24.54
C LYS A 219 -4.11 9.75 -25.31
N GLU A 220 -4.03 9.00 -26.42
CA GLU A 220 -5.17 8.56 -27.20
C GLU A 220 -5.76 7.32 -26.52
N PHE A 221 -6.44 7.59 -25.41
CA PHE A 221 -7.09 6.56 -24.63
C PHE A 221 -8.25 5.99 -25.45
N CYS A 222 -8.00 4.87 -26.12
CA CYS A 222 -8.98 4.20 -26.98
C CYS A 222 -10.24 3.88 -26.16
N TRP A 223 -11.43 4.05 -26.75
CA TRP A 223 -12.69 3.83 -26.03
C TRP A 223 -12.76 2.43 -25.39
N PHE A 224 -12.14 1.42 -26.02
CA PHE A 224 -12.02 0.06 -25.50
C PHE A 224 -11.20 -0.04 -24.21
N THR A 225 -10.16 0.79 -24.00
CA THR A 225 -9.37 0.71 -22.76
C THR A 225 -10.11 1.29 -21.55
N LYS A 226 -11.12 2.16 -21.74
CA LYS A 226 -12.01 2.61 -20.65
C LYS A 226 -12.82 1.47 -20.04
N PHE A 227 -13.12 0.43 -20.81
CA PHE A 227 -13.80 -0.75 -20.29
C PHE A 227 -12.88 -1.63 -19.42
N PHE A 228 -11.56 -1.58 -19.65
CA PHE A 228 -10.58 -2.38 -18.91
C PHE A 228 -9.87 -1.62 -17.77
N THR A 229 -9.93 -0.28 -17.76
CA THR A 229 -9.41 0.54 -16.64
C THR A 229 -10.52 0.86 -15.65
N PHE A 230 -10.45 0.24 -14.47
CA PHE A 230 -11.49 0.34 -13.46
C PHE A 230 -11.55 1.68 -12.72
N TYR A 231 -10.49 2.52 -12.75
CA TYR A 231 -10.47 3.77 -11.99
C TYR A 231 -10.30 4.99 -12.89
N LYS A 232 -11.16 5.99 -12.65
CA LYS A 232 -11.11 7.30 -13.33
C LYS A 232 -9.76 8.01 -13.16
N SER A 233 -9.07 7.77 -12.03
CA SER A 233 -7.71 8.25 -11.76
C SER A 233 -6.62 7.70 -12.66
N ASP A 234 -6.93 6.68 -13.46
CA ASP A 234 -6.00 6.12 -14.41
C ASP A 234 -5.79 7.06 -15.59
N TYR A 235 -6.84 7.75 -16.03
CA TYR A 235 -6.83 8.51 -17.28
C TYR A 235 -7.34 9.95 -17.15
N GLU A 236 -7.74 10.38 -15.96
CA GLU A 236 -8.13 11.76 -15.69
C GLU A 236 -7.33 12.36 -14.55
N ASN A 237 -7.07 13.67 -14.67
CA ASN A 237 -6.56 14.46 -13.56
C ASN A 237 -7.64 14.63 -12.50
N ILE A 238 -7.66 13.72 -11.53
CA ILE A 238 -8.60 13.73 -10.41
C ILE A 238 -8.63 15.01 -9.60
N ILE A 239 -7.53 15.78 -9.55
CA ILE A 239 -7.50 17.04 -8.80
C ILE A 239 -8.48 18.00 -9.47
N GLN A 240 -8.43 18.08 -10.79
CA GLN A 240 -9.33 18.90 -11.59
C GLN A 240 -10.73 18.29 -11.67
N THR A 241 -10.87 16.99 -11.93
CA THR A 241 -12.17 16.38 -12.22
C THR A 241 -13.03 16.14 -11.00
N LYS A 242 -12.42 15.97 -9.81
CA LYS A 242 -13.14 15.93 -8.52
C LYS A 242 -13.12 17.28 -7.79
N GLY A 243 -12.43 18.30 -8.33
CA GLY A 243 -12.29 19.61 -7.69
C GLY A 243 -11.61 19.54 -6.31
N LEU A 244 -10.63 18.64 -6.13
CA LEU A 244 -9.97 18.45 -4.84
C LEU A 244 -9.13 19.68 -4.50
N THR A 245 -9.40 20.30 -3.37
CA THR A 245 -8.60 21.40 -2.84
C THR A 245 -7.41 20.86 -2.02
N ALA A 246 -6.43 21.72 -1.75
CA ALA A 246 -5.33 21.39 -0.83
C ALA A 246 -5.83 20.94 0.55
N LYS A 247 -6.95 21.51 1.04
CA LYS A 247 -7.56 21.14 2.30
C LYS A 247 -8.17 19.73 2.24
N ASP A 248 -8.91 19.41 1.16
CA ASP A 248 -9.50 18.08 1.00
C ASP A 248 -8.42 16.99 0.95
N ILE A 249 -7.28 17.28 0.31
CA ILE A 249 -6.13 16.36 0.28
C ILE A 249 -5.53 16.21 1.68
N ALA A 250 -5.36 17.31 2.42
CA ALA A 250 -4.83 17.27 3.79
C ALA A 250 -5.72 16.45 4.73
N ASP A 251 -7.03 16.67 4.69
CA ASP A 251 -8.02 15.96 5.53
C ASP A 251 -7.98 14.46 5.24
N LYS A 252 -8.04 14.06 3.95
CA LYS A 252 -7.96 12.64 3.55
C LYS A 252 -6.63 11.99 3.90
N LEU A 253 -5.51 12.71 3.79
CA LEU A 253 -4.20 12.19 4.23
C LEU A 253 -4.15 12.05 5.77
N GLY A 254 -4.83 12.94 6.51
CA GLY A 254 -5.03 12.80 7.95
C GLY A 254 -5.77 11.51 8.32
N ASP A 255 -6.79 11.14 7.56
CA ASP A 255 -7.51 9.88 7.72
C ASP A 255 -6.61 8.68 7.43
N VAL A 256 -5.84 8.70 6.33
CA VAL A 256 -4.86 7.66 6.01
C VAL A 256 -3.84 7.49 7.14
N VAL A 257 -3.29 8.57 7.68
CA VAL A 257 -2.32 8.52 8.80
C VAL A 257 -2.98 7.93 10.05
N SER A 258 -4.22 8.32 10.35
CA SER A 258 -4.99 7.75 11.47
C SER A 258 -5.25 6.25 11.29
N GLY A 259 -5.51 5.82 10.05
CA GLY A 259 -5.57 4.42 9.66
C GLY A 259 -4.25 3.68 9.90
N CYS A 260 -3.12 4.28 9.52
CA CYS A 260 -1.78 3.73 9.78
C CYS A 260 -1.52 3.54 11.29
N GLU A 261 -1.84 4.55 12.11
CA GLU A 261 -1.66 4.47 13.57
C GLU A 261 -2.49 3.32 14.17
N ARG A 262 -3.73 3.15 13.70
CA ARG A 262 -4.59 2.05 14.13
C ARG A 262 -4.07 0.70 13.65
N PHE A 263 -3.63 0.61 12.40
CA PHE A 263 -3.02 -0.61 11.86
C PHE A 263 -1.85 -1.05 12.74
N LEU A 264 -0.91 -0.13 12.99
CA LEU A 264 0.26 -0.40 13.83
C LEU A 264 -0.14 -0.78 15.26
N LYS A 265 -1.15 -0.16 15.85
CA LYS A 265 -1.64 -0.49 17.21
C LYS A 265 -2.03 -1.97 17.35
N HIS A 266 -2.60 -2.57 16.30
CA HIS A 266 -3.08 -3.96 16.33
C HIS A 266 -2.02 -4.98 15.87
N ILE A 267 -1.10 -4.58 15.00
CA ILE A 267 -0.08 -5.49 14.44
C ILE A 267 1.23 -5.50 15.24
N LYS A 268 1.63 -4.36 15.82
CA LYS A 268 2.92 -4.24 16.50
C LYS A 268 2.94 -5.00 17.83
N ASN A 269 4.13 -5.45 18.21
CA ASN A 269 4.38 -5.89 19.57
C ASN A 269 4.80 -4.66 20.43
N PRO A 270 4.04 -4.29 21.48
CA PRO A 270 4.41 -3.19 22.35
C PRO A 270 5.82 -3.36 22.92
N GLY A 271 6.61 -2.28 22.93
CA GLY A 271 7.98 -2.28 23.46
C GLY A 271 9.05 -2.90 22.57
N GLN A 272 8.68 -3.65 21.53
CA GLN A 272 9.62 -4.26 20.58
C GLN A 272 9.58 -3.61 19.20
N TYR A 273 8.51 -2.88 18.88
CA TYR A 273 8.40 -2.15 17.61
C TYR A 273 9.44 -1.04 17.49
N LYS A 274 10.21 -1.07 16.40
CA LYS A 274 11.15 -0.02 16.03
C LYS A 274 10.66 0.71 14.78
N SER A 275 10.40 2.01 14.90
CA SER A 275 10.06 2.82 13.73
C SER A 275 11.26 2.91 12.80
N ALA A 276 11.01 2.97 11.50
CA ALA A 276 12.05 3.18 10.50
C ALA A 276 12.62 4.60 10.51
N TYR A 277 11.94 5.58 11.12
CA TYR A 277 12.37 6.97 11.20
C TYR A 277 12.63 7.35 12.64
N CYS A 278 13.73 8.08 12.88
CA CYS A 278 14.04 8.56 14.22
C CYS A 278 13.16 9.76 14.60
N PRO A 279 13.04 10.10 15.90
CA PRO A 279 12.25 11.24 16.36
C PRO A 279 12.67 12.60 15.75
N GLU A 280 13.92 12.72 15.29
CA GLU A 280 14.47 13.92 14.65
C GLU A 280 14.03 14.07 13.18
N ALA A 281 13.58 12.98 12.53
CA ALA A 281 13.08 12.98 11.17
C ALA A 281 11.68 13.63 11.11
N THR A 282 11.66 14.96 11.21
CA THR A 282 10.44 15.78 11.28
C THR A 282 10.21 16.56 9.98
N TRP A 283 8.98 17.08 9.81
CA TRP A 283 8.64 18.00 8.72
C TRP A 283 9.57 19.21 8.68
N ASP A 284 9.77 19.90 9.82
CA ASP A 284 10.58 21.11 9.89
C ASP A 284 12.04 20.87 9.51
N ALA A 285 12.59 19.72 9.94
CA ALA A 285 13.95 19.33 9.60
C ALA A 285 14.12 18.92 8.13
N SER A 286 13.09 18.31 7.53
CA SER A 286 13.21 17.64 6.22
C SER A 286 12.64 18.45 5.05
N PHE A 287 11.49 19.09 5.23
CA PHE A 287 10.66 19.60 4.14
C PHE A 287 10.24 21.06 4.25
N ALA A 288 10.42 21.74 5.39
CA ALA A 288 10.02 23.15 5.52
C ALA A 288 10.62 24.07 4.42
N LYS A 289 11.84 23.76 3.95
CA LYS A 289 12.50 24.50 2.85
C LYS A 289 12.11 24.01 1.46
N ASN A 290 11.63 22.77 1.33
CA ASN A 290 11.25 22.16 0.05
C ASN A 290 10.06 21.21 0.21
N PRO A 291 8.83 21.73 0.35
CA PRO A 291 7.63 20.91 0.48
C PRO A 291 7.36 20.02 -0.74
N GLU A 292 7.79 20.43 -1.94
CA GLU A 292 7.61 19.65 -3.17
C GLU A 292 8.34 18.30 -3.10
N ALA A 293 9.51 18.24 -2.45
CA ALA A 293 10.22 16.97 -2.24
C ALA A 293 9.36 15.95 -1.46
N CYS A 294 8.54 16.44 -0.52
CA CYS A 294 7.60 15.59 0.21
C CYS A 294 6.50 15.04 -0.69
N ALA A 295 5.92 15.90 -1.55
CA ALA A 295 4.91 15.49 -2.52
C ALA A 295 5.47 14.42 -3.48
N VAL A 296 6.69 14.62 -3.97
CA VAL A 296 7.38 13.63 -4.82
C VAL A 296 7.53 12.28 -4.12
N ILE A 297 7.90 12.26 -2.84
CA ILE A 297 8.03 11.01 -2.08
C ILE A 297 6.66 10.35 -1.92
N LEU A 298 5.63 11.08 -1.46
CA LEU A 298 4.28 10.55 -1.27
C LEU A 298 3.72 9.94 -2.57
N VAL A 299 3.78 10.69 -3.67
CA VAL A 299 3.30 10.26 -5.00
C VAL A 299 4.07 9.00 -5.44
N GLY A 300 5.39 8.97 -5.22
CA GLY A 300 6.24 7.86 -5.63
C GLY A 300 6.05 6.57 -4.83
N ILE A 301 5.78 6.68 -3.53
CA ILE A 301 5.53 5.51 -2.65
C ILE A 301 4.07 5.04 -2.69
N GLY A 302 3.14 5.90 -3.14
CA GLY A 302 1.71 5.62 -3.20
C GLY A 302 1.37 4.27 -3.84
N PRO A 303 1.94 3.89 -5.00
CA PRO A 303 1.67 2.58 -5.61
C PRO A 303 2.11 1.38 -4.76
N MET A 304 3.25 1.48 -4.05
CA MET A 304 3.70 0.42 -3.12
C MET A 304 2.76 0.35 -1.93
N PHE A 305 2.36 1.50 -1.41
CA PHE A 305 1.51 1.57 -0.23
C PHE A 305 0.11 1.03 -0.51
N TYR A 306 -0.52 1.47 -1.60
CA TYR A 306 -1.79 0.95 -2.09
C TYR A 306 -1.72 -0.54 -2.35
N ALA A 307 -0.82 -0.99 -3.24
CA ALA A 307 -0.78 -2.40 -3.66
C ALA A 307 -0.54 -3.35 -2.48
N GLY A 308 0.33 -2.97 -1.54
CA GLY A 308 0.63 -3.83 -0.41
C GLY A 308 -0.56 -3.98 0.54
N LEU A 309 -1.26 -2.89 0.86
CA LEU A 309 -2.44 -2.95 1.74
C LEU A 309 -3.66 -3.56 1.05
N GLU A 310 -3.90 -3.22 -0.21
CA GLU A 310 -4.98 -3.81 -1.01
C GLU A 310 -4.81 -5.33 -1.13
N SER A 311 -3.57 -5.79 -1.34
CA SER A 311 -3.30 -7.24 -1.40
C SER A 311 -3.63 -7.91 -0.05
N LEU A 312 -3.29 -7.28 1.07
CA LEU A 312 -3.59 -7.81 2.40
C LEU A 312 -5.10 -7.82 2.69
N LEU A 313 -5.84 -6.78 2.29
CA LEU A 313 -7.29 -6.72 2.38
C LEU A 313 -7.95 -7.83 1.58
N LEU A 314 -7.56 -8.00 0.31
CA LEU A 314 -8.13 -9.01 -0.57
C LEU A 314 -7.98 -10.42 0.00
N GLU A 315 -6.79 -10.76 0.50
CA GLU A 315 -6.51 -12.07 1.11
C GLU A 315 -7.28 -12.27 2.42
N PHE A 316 -7.45 -11.19 3.20
CA PHE A 316 -8.29 -11.20 4.39
C PHE A 316 -9.78 -11.43 4.05
N GLU A 317 -10.30 -10.80 3.00
CA GLU A 317 -11.69 -10.97 2.55
C GLU A 317 -11.93 -12.38 2.02
N VAL A 318 -11.02 -12.93 1.22
CA VAL A 318 -11.08 -14.32 0.73
C VAL A 318 -11.13 -15.28 1.91
N LEU A 319 -10.29 -15.09 2.93
CA LEU A 319 -10.32 -15.89 4.15
C LEU A 319 -11.68 -15.79 4.86
N TYR A 320 -12.22 -14.58 5.01
CA TYR A 320 -13.48 -14.34 5.69
C TYR A 320 -14.67 -15.00 4.98
N ILE A 321 -14.72 -14.92 3.65
CA ILE A 321 -15.82 -15.47 2.84
C ILE A 321 -15.76 -16.99 2.77
N THR A 322 -14.57 -17.57 2.59
CA THR A 322 -14.41 -19.00 2.34
C THR A 322 -14.38 -19.84 3.62
N GLY A 323 -14.13 -19.22 4.78
CA GLY A 323 -14.00 -19.94 6.06
C GLY A 323 -12.80 -20.90 6.11
N LEU A 324 -11.87 -20.81 5.15
CA LEU A 324 -10.70 -21.68 5.05
C LEU A 324 -9.66 -21.31 6.12
N SER A 325 -9.79 -21.88 7.31
CA SER A 325 -9.18 -21.34 8.52
C SER A 325 -7.66 -21.43 8.62
N HIS A 326 -7.02 -22.49 8.09
CA HIS A 326 -5.59 -22.73 8.32
C HIS A 326 -4.69 -22.22 7.19
N TYR A 327 -4.95 -22.61 5.94
CA TYR A 327 -4.08 -22.25 4.80
C TYR A 327 -4.01 -20.73 4.57
N CYS A 328 -5.16 -20.04 4.68
CA CYS A 328 -5.22 -18.60 4.47
C CYS A 328 -4.58 -17.81 5.63
N PHE A 329 -4.46 -18.39 6.82
CA PHE A 329 -3.83 -17.72 7.95
C PHE A 329 -2.31 -17.61 7.78
N ASP A 330 -1.67 -18.68 7.30
CA ASP A 330 -0.25 -18.67 6.96
C ASP A 330 0.06 -17.64 5.86
N ASN A 331 -0.85 -17.51 4.88
CA ASN A 331 -0.73 -16.50 3.83
C ASN A 331 -0.77 -15.08 4.41
N ILE A 332 -1.72 -14.76 5.28
CA ILE A 332 -1.80 -13.43 5.94
C ILE A 332 -0.51 -13.14 6.71
N HIS A 333 0.03 -14.11 7.44
CA HIS A 333 1.29 -13.94 8.16
C HIS A 333 2.47 -13.69 7.22
N MET A 334 2.57 -14.47 6.15
CA MET A 334 3.59 -14.27 5.11
C MET A 334 3.46 -12.88 4.45
N MET A 335 2.24 -12.39 4.23
CA MET A 335 2.00 -11.07 3.68
C MET A 335 2.39 -9.95 4.65
N VAL A 336 2.01 -10.04 5.91
CA VAL A 336 2.44 -9.06 6.92
C VAL A 336 3.98 -8.98 6.96
N LYS A 337 4.67 -10.13 6.88
CA LYS A 337 6.14 -10.18 6.73
C LYS A 337 6.64 -9.52 5.45
N ALA A 338 6.00 -9.79 4.31
CA ALA A 338 6.29 -9.18 3.03
C ALA A 338 6.13 -7.65 3.03
N LEU A 339 5.17 -7.12 3.79
CA LEU A 339 4.95 -5.69 3.98
C LEU A 339 6.03 -5.01 4.82
N GLY A 340 6.97 -5.77 5.38
CA GLY A 340 8.13 -5.28 6.14
C GLY A 340 8.01 -5.42 7.66
N PHE A 341 6.94 -6.03 8.16
CA PHE A 341 6.75 -6.31 9.58
C PHE A 341 7.48 -7.59 9.97
N LYS A 342 8.60 -7.46 10.69
CA LYS A 342 9.44 -8.58 11.09
C LYS A 342 9.25 -8.88 12.58
N GLU A 343 9.31 -10.15 12.93
CA GLU A 343 9.42 -10.55 14.34
C GLU A 343 10.80 -10.15 14.88
N PRO A 344 10.90 -9.66 16.13
CA PRO A 344 9.84 -9.61 17.13
C PRO A 344 9.04 -8.27 17.16
N GLU A 345 9.28 -7.36 16.20
CA GLU A 345 8.62 -6.03 16.15
C GLU A 345 7.10 -6.12 15.90
N CYS A 346 6.66 -7.17 15.21
CA CYS A 346 5.25 -7.52 15.07
C CYS A 346 4.89 -8.75 15.91
N ARG A 347 3.60 -8.89 16.22
CA ARG A 347 3.08 -10.11 16.89
C ARG A 347 3.44 -11.34 16.05
N SER A 348 3.89 -12.41 16.69
CA SER A 348 4.30 -13.64 16.02
C SER A 348 3.18 -14.27 15.18
N SER A 349 1.93 -14.08 15.59
CA SER A 349 0.75 -14.54 14.86
C SER A 349 -0.43 -13.60 15.17
N PRO A 350 -0.59 -12.49 14.44
CA PRO A 350 -1.74 -11.61 14.65
C PRO A 350 -3.02 -12.40 14.37
N SER A 351 -3.97 -12.39 15.31
CA SER A 351 -5.24 -13.09 15.08
C SER A 351 -6.00 -12.46 13.91
N ILE A 352 -6.91 -13.23 13.29
CA ILE A 352 -7.83 -12.69 12.26
C ILE A 352 -8.55 -11.44 12.79
N VAL A 353 -8.93 -11.44 14.07
CA VAL A 353 -9.56 -10.30 14.73
C VAL A 353 -8.62 -9.10 14.83
N ASP A 354 -7.32 -9.31 15.09
CA ASP A 354 -6.33 -8.23 15.11
C ASP A 354 -6.15 -7.63 13.70
N VAL A 355 -6.04 -8.46 12.67
CA VAL A 355 -5.89 -8.01 11.27
C VAL A 355 -7.13 -7.25 10.82
N ASN A 356 -8.33 -7.76 11.12
CA ASN A 356 -9.59 -7.06 10.84
C ASN A 356 -9.62 -5.68 11.51
N ARG A 357 -9.27 -5.62 12.80
CA ARG A 357 -9.22 -4.36 13.56
C ARG A 357 -8.16 -3.40 13.03
N ALA A 358 -7.02 -3.92 12.56
CA ALA A 358 -5.96 -3.16 11.93
C ALA A 358 -6.43 -2.51 10.62
N LEU A 359 -7.17 -3.25 9.80
CA LEU A 359 -7.62 -2.84 8.46
C LEU A 359 -8.91 -2.01 8.47
N SER A 360 -9.71 -2.06 9.53
CA SER A 360 -11.02 -1.37 9.61
C SER A 360 -11.02 0.17 9.49
N ARG A 361 -9.87 0.84 9.36
CA ARG A 361 -9.71 2.28 9.07
C ARG A 361 -8.76 2.58 7.90
N LEU A 362 -8.35 1.53 7.20
CA LEU A 362 -7.65 1.60 5.92
C LEU A 362 -8.53 0.81 4.96
N ASP A 363 -9.77 1.28 4.80
CA ASP A 363 -10.68 0.68 3.85
C ASP A 363 -10.46 1.27 2.46
N ASP A 364 -11.31 0.85 1.52
CA ASP A 364 -11.35 1.29 0.14
C ASP A 364 -11.16 2.80 0.00
N HIS A 365 -11.77 3.64 0.85
CA HIS A 365 -11.70 5.08 0.69
C HIS A 365 -10.29 5.66 0.92
N GLU A 366 -9.62 5.23 1.99
CA GLU A 366 -8.27 5.69 2.30
C GLU A 366 -7.25 5.15 1.28
N LEU A 367 -7.41 3.90 0.87
CA LEU A 367 -6.54 3.30 -0.14
C LEU A 367 -6.75 3.93 -1.52
N TYR A 368 -8.00 4.19 -1.92
CA TYR A 368 -8.28 4.91 -3.16
C TYR A 368 -7.76 6.32 -3.13
N THR A 369 -7.73 7.00 -1.97
CA THR A 369 -7.07 8.30 -1.85
C THR A 369 -5.59 8.20 -2.19
N ILE A 370 -4.86 7.22 -1.62
CA ILE A 370 -3.43 7.04 -1.94
C ILE A 370 -3.22 6.68 -3.41
N TYR A 371 -4.08 5.82 -3.95
CA TYR A 371 -4.06 5.46 -5.35
C TYR A 371 -4.25 6.68 -6.27
N ASP A 372 -5.27 7.48 -5.97
CA ASP A 372 -5.62 8.72 -6.65
C ASP A 372 -4.43 9.69 -6.65
N LEU A 373 -3.84 9.91 -5.48
CA LEU A 373 -2.69 10.81 -5.29
C LEU A 373 -1.37 10.24 -5.86
N SER A 374 -1.32 8.97 -6.27
CA SER A 374 -0.15 8.38 -6.93
C SER A 374 0.07 8.94 -8.35
N GLY A 375 -0.89 9.68 -8.91
CA GLY A 375 -0.73 10.40 -10.17
C GLY A 375 -0.49 9.48 -11.37
N PHE A 376 -1.14 8.30 -11.39
CA PHE A 376 -1.00 7.33 -12.48
C PHE A 376 -1.24 7.96 -13.85
N TRP A 377 -2.28 8.79 -13.97
CA TRP A 377 -2.62 9.54 -15.18
C TRP A 377 -1.52 10.48 -15.70
N ALA A 378 -0.55 10.88 -14.86
CA ALA A 378 0.47 11.89 -15.17
C ALA A 378 1.90 11.34 -15.28
N PHE A 379 2.23 10.25 -14.58
CA PHE A 379 3.62 9.84 -14.37
C PHE A 379 3.94 8.40 -14.78
N TYR A 380 2.94 7.60 -15.13
CA TYR A 380 3.04 6.18 -15.47
C TYR A 380 2.41 5.98 -16.84
#